data_AF-A0A8K0CE08-F1
#
_entry.id   AF-A0A8K0CE08-F1
#
_cell.length_a   1.000
_cell.length_b   1.000
_cell.length_c   1.000
_cell.angle_alpha   90.00
_cell.angle_beta   90.00
_cell.angle_gamma   90.00
#
_symmetry.space_group_name_H-M   'P 1'
#
loop_
_entity.id
_entity.type
_entity.pdbx_description
1 polymer ?
#
loop_
_entity_poly.entity_id
_entity_poly.type
_entity_poly.pdbx_seq_one_letter_code
_entity_poly.pdbx_strand_id
1 'polypeptide(L)'
;MQLNFCLLLLLIGLCLCATDSKNNKEESADDDELFVPTREWQVVKKSQKIPKGLHVRVNLETGLTEAKLLDENETEKTSAVAEIPQTNDDEVRNSNSDSAGRLKLSEAELKEALKNIKSDYMSDKEKDKITKKFRSYEELKKELGDINLTPKTDAELIRELMDKHKTTNDVSRILTILTDLEFLVHQYDNANEFVNLNGFKEIIFKNLNSSNVNIKRESLKLLGSAVQNNAKVQIHALEMGSIGVLIKQLALDTDYSIKNRAIFALSGILRHFPIAQLKFIENAGLSVFADELAKQKNMKIQLKIVTLINDLLLEHKYVMEDNTTTNYKEKLRQYNQVNMKEKLKKHNWCDYVNNVFQNVFEIDINDHDSIEKCLNAIISIMDTCNVIISTNIKDTVIKLQSRYKHLILTEDKNEDEKDETIFNYYTHLLILCRQIIEYFNYKYKFEL
;
A
#
# COMPACT_ATOMS: atom_id res chain seq x y z
N MET A 1 22.17 -43.08 -26.77
CA MET A 1 21.12 -42.72 -25.81
C MET A 1 20.85 -41.21 -25.85
N GLN A 2 20.46 -40.70 -27.02
CA GLN A 2 19.53 -39.58 -27.12
C GLN A 2 18.12 -40.18 -27.32
N LEU A 3 17.09 -39.34 -27.38
CA LEU A 3 15.71 -39.69 -27.76
C LEU A 3 15.08 -40.86 -26.97
N ASN A 4 14.44 -40.55 -25.83
CA ASN A 4 13.26 -41.33 -25.40
C ASN A 4 12.34 -40.66 -24.36
N PHE A 5 12.62 -39.43 -23.88
CA PHE A 5 11.74 -38.77 -22.91
C PHE A 5 10.72 -37.78 -23.52
N CYS A 6 10.97 -37.26 -24.72
CA CYS A 6 10.03 -36.35 -25.41
C CYS A 6 8.93 -37.06 -26.23
N LEU A 7 9.00 -38.37 -26.44
CA LEU A 7 8.00 -39.10 -27.24
C LEU A 7 6.75 -39.52 -26.43
N LEU A 8 6.82 -39.50 -25.10
CA LEU A 8 5.73 -40.03 -24.24
C LEU A 8 4.57 -39.04 -24.04
N LEU A 9 4.79 -37.75 -24.24
CA LEU A 9 3.75 -36.71 -24.11
C LEU A 9 2.97 -36.43 -25.40
N LEU A 10 3.41 -36.97 -26.54
CA LEU A 10 2.76 -36.78 -27.85
C LEU A 10 1.75 -37.87 -28.22
N LEU A 11 1.65 -38.95 -27.43
CA LEU A 11 0.82 -40.13 -27.74
C LEU A 11 -0.53 -40.21 -27.00
N ILE A 12 -0.87 -39.23 -26.17
CA ILE A 12 -2.17 -39.16 -25.47
C ILE A 12 -3.15 -38.22 -26.19
N GLY A 13 -2.69 -37.38 -27.12
CA GLY A 13 -3.52 -36.37 -27.79
C GLY A 13 -4.37 -36.84 -28.97
N LEU A 14 -4.12 -38.03 -29.54
CA LEU A 14 -4.69 -38.44 -30.83
C LEU A 14 -4.99 -39.95 -30.90
N CYS A 15 -5.97 -40.43 -30.13
CA CYS A 15 -6.64 -41.69 -30.45
C CYS A 15 -8.02 -41.80 -29.79
N LEU A 16 -9.09 -41.42 -30.53
CA LEU A 16 -10.36 -42.14 -30.71
C LEU A 16 -11.43 -41.22 -31.29
N CYS A 17 -11.48 -41.15 -32.63
CA CYS A 17 -12.64 -40.68 -33.38
C CYS A 17 -13.47 -41.88 -33.86
N ALA A 18 -14.78 -41.66 -34.05
CA ALA A 18 -15.71 -42.45 -34.89
C ALA A 18 -16.13 -43.85 -34.36
N THR A 19 -17.38 -44.34 -34.44
CA THR A 19 -18.74 -43.79 -34.78
C THR A 19 -19.78 -44.35 -33.75
N ASP A 20 -21.13 -44.28 -33.81
CA ASP A 20 -22.12 -43.91 -34.85
C ASP A 20 -23.53 -43.59 -34.28
N SER A 21 -24.42 -43.12 -35.17
CA SER A 21 -25.87 -43.40 -35.27
C SER A 21 -26.90 -42.87 -34.24
N LYS A 22 -27.49 -41.73 -34.65
CA LYS A 22 -28.96 -41.42 -34.72
C LYS A 22 -29.80 -41.26 -33.44
N ASN A 23 -30.29 -40.04 -33.25
CA ASN A 23 -31.72 -39.77 -33.53
C ASN A 23 -31.96 -38.29 -33.89
N ASN A 24 -32.74 -38.04 -34.94
CA ASN A 24 -33.19 -36.69 -35.33
C ASN A 24 -34.38 -36.25 -34.46
N LYS A 25 -34.47 -34.95 -34.16
CA LYS A 25 -35.69 -34.16 -34.36
C LYS A 25 -35.37 -32.67 -34.42
N GLU A 26 -36.14 -31.97 -35.24
CA GLU A 26 -35.91 -30.60 -35.70
C GLU A 26 -35.89 -29.56 -34.58
N GLU A 27 -35.02 -28.55 -34.72
CA GLU A 27 -35.35 -27.19 -34.31
C GLU A 27 -34.66 -26.18 -35.25
N SER A 28 -35.37 -25.10 -35.56
CA SER A 28 -35.10 -24.21 -36.70
C SER A 28 -33.96 -23.23 -36.48
N ALA A 29 -33.21 -22.92 -37.54
CA ALA A 29 -32.37 -21.73 -37.59
C ALA A 29 -33.24 -20.46 -37.62
N ASP A 30 -32.84 -19.44 -36.85
CA ASP A 30 -33.24 -18.05 -37.03
C ASP A 30 -32.13 -17.10 -36.53
N ASP A 31 -32.14 -15.86 -36.99
CA ASP A 31 -30.95 -15.12 -37.41
C ASP A 31 -29.96 -14.56 -36.35
N ASP A 32 -28.75 -14.26 -36.84
CA ASP A 32 -27.65 -13.55 -36.17
C ASP A 32 -27.96 -12.03 -36.08
N GLU A 33 -29.11 -11.65 -35.50
CA GLU A 33 -29.62 -10.27 -35.41
C GLU A 33 -28.67 -9.32 -34.64
N LEU A 34 -28.11 -8.31 -35.31
CA LEU A 34 -27.36 -7.23 -34.66
C LEU A 34 -28.26 -6.40 -33.72
N PHE A 35 -27.77 -6.06 -32.52
CA PHE A 35 -28.53 -5.28 -31.55
C PHE A 35 -28.73 -3.82 -32.03
N VAL A 36 -29.98 -3.43 -32.29
CA VAL A 36 -30.36 -2.06 -32.71
C VAL A 36 -30.62 -1.19 -31.46
N PRO A 37 -29.75 -0.21 -31.14
CA PRO A 37 -29.84 0.48 -29.86
C PRO A 37 -30.89 1.59 -29.82
N THR A 38 -31.59 1.74 -28.69
CA THR A 38 -32.49 2.87 -28.39
C THR A 38 -32.01 3.66 -27.18
N ARG A 39 -32.64 4.80 -26.90
CA ARG A 39 -32.41 5.58 -25.66
C ARG A 39 -33.02 4.94 -24.41
N GLU A 40 -34.00 4.05 -24.58
CA GLU A 40 -34.53 3.21 -23.51
C GLU A 40 -33.78 1.87 -23.43
N TRP A 41 -33.76 1.28 -22.23
CA TRP A 41 -33.08 0.01 -21.94
C TRP A 41 -33.76 -1.17 -22.64
N GLN A 42 -33.01 -1.92 -23.45
CA GLN A 42 -33.47 -3.17 -24.05
C GLN A 42 -32.62 -4.36 -23.60
N VAL A 43 -33.25 -5.51 -23.41
CA VAL A 43 -32.60 -6.78 -23.08
C VAL A 43 -31.82 -7.32 -24.27
N VAL A 44 -30.56 -7.71 -24.05
CA VAL A 44 -29.68 -8.32 -25.06
C VAL A 44 -29.84 -9.85 -25.03
N LYS A 45 -30.08 -10.48 -26.19
CA LYS A 45 -30.16 -11.96 -26.30
C LYS A 45 -28.76 -12.59 -26.08
N LYS A 46 -28.68 -13.80 -25.52
CA LYS A 46 -27.42 -14.44 -25.05
C LYS A 46 -26.29 -14.63 -26.08
N SER A 47 -26.57 -14.51 -27.38
CA SER A 47 -25.58 -14.62 -28.46
C SER A 47 -25.51 -13.36 -29.34
N GLN A 48 -26.16 -12.26 -28.93
CA GLN A 48 -26.33 -11.08 -29.76
C GLN A 48 -25.09 -10.18 -29.73
N LYS A 49 -24.62 -9.74 -30.90
CA LYS A 49 -23.46 -8.83 -31.01
C LYS A 49 -23.89 -7.39 -30.71
N ILE A 50 -23.29 -6.79 -29.67
CA ILE A 50 -23.53 -5.42 -29.22
C ILE A 50 -22.50 -4.46 -29.87
N PRO A 51 -22.91 -3.35 -30.51
CA PRO A 51 -22.00 -2.30 -30.97
C PRO A 51 -21.22 -1.63 -29.84
N LYS A 52 -19.98 -1.19 -30.11
CA LYS A 52 -19.17 -0.43 -29.14
C LYS A 52 -19.77 0.97 -28.92
N GLY A 53 -19.73 1.47 -27.68
CA GLY A 53 -20.21 2.82 -27.32
C GLY A 53 -21.62 2.90 -26.74
N LEU A 54 -22.16 1.79 -26.22
CA LEU A 54 -23.45 1.73 -25.56
C LEU A 54 -23.30 1.59 -24.04
N HIS A 55 -24.26 2.13 -23.28
CA HIS A 55 -24.34 1.91 -21.84
C HIS A 55 -24.94 0.51 -21.62
N VAL A 56 -24.16 -0.41 -21.05
CA VAL A 56 -24.57 -1.79 -20.78
C VAL A 56 -24.60 -2.03 -19.27
N ARG A 57 -25.67 -2.66 -18.77
CA ARG A 57 -25.79 -3.07 -17.35
C ARG A 57 -26.34 -4.49 -17.26
N VAL A 58 -26.12 -5.14 -16.12
CA VAL A 58 -26.89 -6.34 -15.74
C VAL A 58 -28.01 -5.88 -14.80
N ASN A 59 -29.25 -6.13 -15.17
CA ASN A 59 -30.39 -5.88 -14.30
C ASN A 59 -30.37 -6.90 -13.16
N LEU A 60 -30.25 -6.42 -11.92
CA LEU A 60 -30.06 -7.26 -10.74
C LEU A 60 -31.35 -7.99 -10.31
N GLU A 61 -32.52 -7.55 -10.75
CA GLU A 61 -33.81 -8.21 -10.47
C GLU A 61 -34.06 -9.37 -11.45
N THR A 62 -33.77 -9.18 -12.74
CA THR A 62 -34.03 -10.18 -13.79
C THR A 62 -32.83 -11.06 -14.11
N GLY A 63 -31.61 -10.64 -13.75
CA GLY A 63 -30.35 -11.30 -14.10
C GLY A 63 -29.97 -11.19 -15.58
N LEU A 64 -30.65 -10.32 -16.35
CA LEU A 64 -30.45 -10.15 -17.78
C LEU A 64 -29.59 -8.92 -18.10
N THR A 65 -28.79 -9.02 -19.15
CA THR A 65 -28.01 -7.89 -19.67
C THR A 65 -28.91 -6.96 -20.47
N GLU A 66 -28.88 -5.67 -20.15
CA GLU A 66 -29.60 -4.62 -20.85
C GLU A 66 -28.62 -3.59 -21.44
N ALA A 67 -28.97 -2.99 -22.58
CA ALA A 67 -28.18 -1.91 -23.20
C ALA A 67 -29.07 -0.74 -23.68
N LYS A 68 -28.54 0.49 -23.59
CA LYS A 68 -29.09 1.70 -24.21
C LYS A 68 -28.00 2.58 -24.85
N LEU A 69 -28.41 3.53 -25.70
CA LEU A 69 -27.56 4.63 -26.14
C LEU A 69 -27.16 5.53 -24.95
N LEU A 70 -25.93 6.05 -25.00
CA LEU A 70 -25.48 7.10 -24.08
C LEU A 70 -26.17 8.42 -24.45
N ASP A 71 -26.78 9.08 -23.47
CA ASP A 71 -27.28 10.44 -23.62
C ASP A 71 -26.15 11.45 -23.36
N GLU A 72 -26.02 12.48 -24.20
CA GLU A 72 -24.86 13.41 -24.20
C GLU A 72 -24.67 14.21 -22.90
N ASN A 73 -25.65 14.16 -21.97
CA ASN A 73 -25.63 14.82 -20.66
C ASN A 73 -25.40 13.85 -19.47
N GLU A 74 -25.19 12.55 -19.69
CA GLU A 74 -24.96 11.55 -18.61
C GLU A 74 -23.48 11.31 -18.27
N THR A 75 -22.54 11.94 -19.00
CA THR A 75 -21.08 11.78 -18.84
C THR A 75 -20.52 12.19 -17.46
N GLU A 76 -21.29 12.92 -16.65
CA GLU A 76 -20.84 13.42 -15.34
C GLU A 76 -21.33 12.59 -14.13
N LYS A 77 -22.18 11.57 -14.33
CA LYS A 77 -22.90 10.88 -13.22
C LYS A 77 -22.44 9.45 -12.91
N THR A 78 -21.15 9.15 -13.10
CA THR A 78 -20.53 7.88 -12.65
C THR A 78 -19.75 8.01 -11.33
N SER A 79 -19.74 9.19 -10.69
CA SER A 79 -19.17 9.38 -9.36
C SER A 79 -20.21 9.12 -8.26
N ALA A 80 -19.92 8.18 -7.36
CA ALA A 80 -20.79 7.84 -6.23
C ALA A 80 -20.73 8.90 -5.12
N VAL A 81 -21.48 9.99 -5.28
CA VAL A 81 -21.71 11.01 -4.24
C VAL A 81 -23.19 11.37 -4.21
N ALA A 82 -23.83 11.18 -3.06
CA ALA A 82 -25.18 11.70 -2.79
C ALA A 82 -25.07 13.09 -2.18
N GLU A 83 -25.82 14.06 -2.70
CA GLU A 83 -25.92 15.39 -2.11
C GLU A 83 -26.73 15.33 -0.81
N ILE A 84 -26.19 15.94 0.26
CA ILE A 84 -26.89 16.11 1.53
C ILE A 84 -27.60 17.47 1.49
N PRO A 85 -28.92 17.56 1.77
CA PRO A 85 -29.61 18.85 1.82
C PRO A 85 -29.04 19.77 2.89
N GLN A 86 -28.69 21.00 2.52
CA GLN A 86 -28.36 22.02 3.51
C GLN A 86 -29.66 22.51 4.17
N THR A 87 -29.74 22.34 5.49
CA THR A 87 -30.71 23.03 6.33
C THR A 87 -30.01 24.25 6.93
N ASN A 88 -30.68 25.42 6.84
CA ASN A 88 -30.13 26.67 7.36
C ASN A 88 -30.26 26.65 8.90
N ASP A 89 -29.13 26.62 9.61
CA ASP A 89 -29.08 26.95 11.02
C ASP A 89 -28.79 28.45 11.18
N ASP A 90 -29.78 29.18 11.68
CA ASP A 90 -29.59 30.53 12.23
C ASP A 90 -30.04 30.54 13.70
N GLU A 91 -29.28 31.29 14.50
CA GLU A 91 -29.56 31.79 15.86
C GLU A 91 -29.31 30.93 17.15
N VAL A 92 -28.32 31.45 17.91
CA VAL A 92 -28.31 31.62 19.41
C VAL A 92 -27.57 30.59 20.30
N ARG A 93 -26.25 30.80 20.36
CA ARG A 93 -25.44 31.14 21.56
C ARG A 93 -25.59 30.35 22.89
N ASN A 94 -24.48 29.65 23.21
CA ASN A 94 -23.59 29.91 24.36
C ASN A 94 -23.88 29.29 25.76
N SER A 95 -23.16 28.23 26.14
CA SER A 95 -22.00 28.32 27.09
C SER A 95 -21.40 26.95 27.51
N ASN A 96 -20.12 26.99 27.87
CA ASN A 96 -19.17 25.90 28.17
C ASN A 96 -19.63 24.72 29.06
N SER A 97 -19.43 23.47 28.59
CA SER A 97 -18.63 22.42 29.27
C SER A 97 -18.59 21.11 28.47
N ASP A 98 -17.45 20.41 28.50
CA ASP A 98 -17.23 18.98 28.17
C ASP A 98 -18.21 18.23 27.25
N SER A 99 -17.74 17.87 26.04
CA SER A 99 -17.73 16.47 25.58
C SER A 99 -17.17 16.31 24.15
N ALA A 100 -16.52 15.18 23.91
CA ALA A 100 -16.22 14.74 22.55
C ALA A 100 -17.53 14.42 21.82
N GLY A 101 -17.80 15.14 20.73
CA GLY A 101 -18.95 14.93 19.84
C GLY A 101 -18.88 13.62 19.06
N ARG A 102 -18.88 12.49 19.76
CA ARG A 102 -19.29 11.21 19.17
C ARG A 102 -20.79 11.30 18.91
N LEU A 103 -21.18 11.10 17.66
CA LEU A 103 -22.54 10.63 17.33
C LEU A 103 -22.70 9.23 17.94
N LYS A 104 -23.06 9.19 19.23
CA LYS A 104 -23.59 7.99 19.89
C LYS A 104 -25.03 7.81 19.42
N LEU A 105 -25.19 7.35 18.19
CA LEU A 105 -26.39 6.60 17.83
C LEU A 105 -26.42 5.39 18.77
N SER A 106 -27.39 5.35 19.67
CA SER A 106 -27.61 4.18 20.50
C SER A 106 -28.05 3.00 19.63
N GLU A 107 -27.82 1.78 20.12
CA GLU A 107 -28.26 0.58 19.42
C GLU A 107 -29.79 0.56 19.20
N ALA A 108 -30.55 1.24 20.08
CA ALA A 108 -31.99 1.43 19.94
C ALA A 108 -32.34 2.39 18.79
N GLU A 109 -31.72 3.58 18.74
CA GLU A 109 -31.97 4.57 17.66
C GLU A 109 -31.55 4.04 16.29
N LEU A 110 -30.43 3.29 16.21
CA LEU A 110 -30.01 2.66 14.97
C LEU A 110 -30.99 1.56 14.52
N LYS A 111 -31.49 0.74 15.45
CA LYS A 111 -32.52 -0.26 15.17
C LYS A 111 -33.84 0.37 14.76
N GLU A 112 -34.23 1.50 15.35
CA GLU A 112 -35.45 2.22 15.03
C GLU A 112 -35.37 2.91 13.66
N ALA A 113 -34.23 3.55 13.34
CA ALA A 113 -33.95 4.08 12.01
C ALA A 113 -34.01 2.98 10.94
N LEU A 114 -33.36 1.83 11.17
CA LEU A 114 -33.41 0.67 10.27
C LEU A 114 -34.82 0.09 10.10
N LYS A 115 -35.66 0.16 11.14
CA LYS A 115 -37.05 -0.33 11.12
C LYS A 115 -38.00 0.58 10.34
N ASN A 116 -37.66 1.87 10.25
CA ASN A 116 -38.43 2.88 9.52
C ASN A 116 -38.05 3.01 8.03
N ILE A 117 -36.98 2.33 7.58
CA ILE A 117 -36.69 2.15 6.15
C ILE A 117 -37.68 1.13 5.58
N LYS A 118 -38.84 1.61 5.12
CA LYS A 118 -39.80 0.79 4.37
C LYS A 118 -39.20 0.34 3.03
N SER A 119 -38.87 -0.93 2.94
CA SER A 119 -38.56 -1.58 1.66
C SER A 119 -39.86 -1.98 0.93
N ASP A 120 -40.53 -1.04 0.29
CA ASP A 120 -41.81 -1.29 -0.42
C ASP A 120 -41.68 -2.14 -1.70
N TYR A 121 -40.50 -2.74 -1.95
CA TYR A 121 -40.16 -3.46 -3.19
C TYR A 121 -39.72 -4.93 -3.02
N MET A 122 -39.83 -5.54 -1.84
CA MET A 122 -39.52 -6.97 -1.65
C MET A 122 -40.62 -7.69 -0.89
N SER A 123 -41.10 -8.82 -1.44
CA SER A 123 -42.07 -9.68 -0.73
C SER A 123 -41.42 -10.29 0.51
N ASP A 124 -42.19 -10.51 1.58
CA ASP A 124 -41.71 -11.21 2.78
C ASP A 124 -41.11 -12.59 2.42
N LYS A 125 -41.66 -13.26 1.39
CA LYS A 125 -41.13 -14.54 0.86
C LYS A 125 -39.70 -14.46 0.33
N GLU A 126 -39.23 -13.28 -0.10
CA GLU A 126 -37.91 -13.09 -0.69
C GLU A 126 -36.88 -12.65 0.35
N LYS A 127 -37.28 -11.79 1.30
CA LYS A 127 -36.49 -11.53 2.51
C LYS A 127 -36.16 -12.84 3.22
N ASP A 128 -37.18 -13.68 3.42
CA ASP A 128 -37.06 -15.00 4.05
C ASP A 128 -36.19 -15.99 3.24
N LYS A 129 -36.01 -15.75 1.93
CA LYS A 129 -35.16 -16.55 1.03
C LYS A 129 -33.70 -16.09 1.04
N ILE A 130 -33.46 -14.81 1.33
CA ILE A 130 -32.13 -14.21 1.46
C ILE A 130 -31.56 -14.48 2.85
N THR A 131 -32.36 -14.31 3.92
CA THR A 131 -31.94 -14.67 5.29
C THR A 131 -31.64 -16.16 5.41
N LYS A 132 -32.41 -17.05 4.77
CA LYS A 132 -32.11 -18.50 4.71
C LYS A 132 -30.88 -18.87 3.86
N LYS A 133 -30.31 -17.93 3.10
CA LYS A 133 -29.05 -18.15 2.35
C LYS A 133 -27.79 -17.76 3.13
N PHE A 134 -27.89 -16.83 4.08
CA PHE A 134 -26.77 -16.39 4.91
C PHE A 134 -26.89 -16.97 6.32
N ARG A 135 -26.08 -18.00 6.63
CA ARG A 135 -25.96 -18.52 8.00
C ARG A 135 -25.28 -17.48 8.88
N SER A 136 -25.79 -17.27 10.09
CA SER A 136 -25.12 -16.41 11.07
C SER A 136 -23.80 -17.02 11.56
N TYR A 137 -22.87 -16.18 12.01
CA TYR A 137 -21.63 -16.66 12.62
C TYR A 137 -21.90 -17.53 13.86
N GLU A 138 -22.98 -17.28 14.60
CA GLU A 138 -23.39 -18.08 15.77
C GLU A 138 -23.90 -19.47 15.38
N GLU A 139 -24.72 -19.58 14.33
CA GLU A 139 -25.17 -20.86 13.78
C GLU A 139 -23.99 -21.67 13.23
N LEU A 140 -23.09 -21.03 12.47
CA LEU A 140 -21.86 -21.68 11.98
C LEU A 140 -20.98 -22.16 13.15
N LYS A 141 -20.78 -21.34 14.19
CA LYS A 141 -19.99 -21.70 15.38
C LYS A 141 -20.61 -22.88 16.15
N LYS A 142 -21.95 -23.03 16.09
CA LYS A 142 -22.68 -24.16 16.68
C LYS A 142 -22.56 -25.43 15.83
N GLU A 143 -22.85 -25.35 14.53
CA GLU A 143 -22.76 -26.50 13.60
C GLU A 143 -21.33 -27.05 13.46
N LEU A 144 -20.31 -26.18 13.45
CA LEU A 144 -18.89 -26.61 13.47
C LEU A 144 -18.39 -26.98 14.87
N GLY A 145 -19.10 -26.57 15.93
CA GLY A 145 -18.82 -26.98 17.31
C GLY A 145 -18.96 -28.49 17.47
N ASP A 146 -19.97 -29.09 16.84
CA ASP A 146 -20.19 -30.55 16.80
C ASP A 146 -19.07 -31.32 16.05
N ILE A 147 -18.17 -30.61 15.35
CA ILE A 147 -17.04 -31.17 14.58
C ILE A 147 -15.68 -30.88 15.27
N ASN A 148 -15.68 -30.36 16.52
CA ASN A 148 -14.46 -29.91 17.24
C ASN A 148 -13.65 -28.82 16.50
N LEU A 149 -14.29 -28.11 15.56
CA LEU A 149 -13.65 -27.15 14.67
C LEU A 149 -14.25 -25.75 14.85
N THR A 150 -14.28 -25.26 16.09
CA THR A 150 -14.81 -23.91 16.38
C THR A 150 -13.99 -22.83 15.65
N PRO A 151 -14.56 -22.09 14.69
CA PRO A 151 -13.82 -21.07 13.96
C PRO A 151 -13.56 -19.87 14.87
N LYS A 152 -12.32 -19.72 15.32
CA LYS A 152 -11.88 -18.55 16.10
C LYS A 152 -11.77 -17.34 15.17
N THR A 153 -12.23 -16.20 15.64
CA THR A 153 -11.95 -14.91 15.02
C THR A 153 -10.48 -14.51 15.27
N ASP A 154 -9.91 -13.70 14.38
CA ASP A 154 -8.56 -13.16 14.57
C ASP A 154 -8.43 -12.38 15.89
N ALA A 155 -9.48 -11.66 16.31
CA ALA A 155 -9.52 -10.98 17.60
C ALA A 155 -9.46 -11.94 18.81
N GLU A 156 -10.15 -13.10 18.76
CA GLU A 156 -10.01 -14.16 19.77
C GLU A 156 -8.59 -14.75 19.75
N LEU A 157 -8.02 -14.97 18.55
CA LEU A 157 -6.68 -15.53 18.38
C LEU A 157 -5.57 -14.58 18.89
N ILE A 158 -5.67 -13.28 18.63
CA ILE A 158 -4.74 -12.25 19.14
C ILE A 158 -4.74 -12.27 20.67
N ARG A 159 -5.91 -12.29 21.31
CA ARG A 159 -6.02 -12.37 22.79
C ARG A 159 -5.36 -13.65 23.33
N GLU A 160 -5.65 -14.79 22.73
CA GLU A 160 -5.06 -16.08 23.12
C GLU A 160 -3.52 -16.09 22.96
N LEU A 161 -2.99 -15.53 21.86
CA LEU A 161 -1.55 -15.39 21.62
C LEU A 161 -0.90 -14.46 22.66
N MET A 162 -1.55 -13.34 23.00
CA MET A 162 -1.07 -12.42 24.02
C MET A 162 -1.08 -13.04 25.43
N ASP A 163 -2.09 -13.84 25.77
CA ASP A 163 -2.14 -14.54 27.06
C ASP A 163 -1.14 -15.71 27.15
N LYS A 164 -0.91 -16.43 26.04
CA LYS A 164 0.21 -17.39 25.94
C LYS A 164 1.56 -16.69 26.12
N HIS A 165 1.74 -15.50 25.55
CA HIS A 165 2.98 -14.73 25.71
C HIS A 165 3.26 -14.32 27.17
N LYS A 166 2.22 -14.04 27.96
CA LYS A 166 2.37 -13.70 29.39
C LYS A 166 2.90 -14.86 30.22
N THR A 167 2.61 -16.11 29.83
CA THR A 167 2.89 -17.32 30.62
C THR A 167 4.11 -18.11 30.17
N THR A 168 4.62 -17.88 28.95
CA THR A 168 5.81 -18.57 28.42
C THR A 168 7.10 -17.77 28.59
N ASN A 169 8.14 -18.43 29.09
CA ASN A 169 9.53 -17.94 29.09
C ASN A 169 10.41 -18.66 28.05
N ASP A 170 9.86 -19.63 27.31
CA ASP A 170 10.59 -20.33 26.25
C ASP A 170 10.76 -19.42 25.02
N VAL A 171 12.02 -19.26 24.59
CA VAL A 171 12.42 -18.43 23.46
C VAL A 171 11.75 -18.88 22.16
N SER A 172 11.63 -20.19 21.94
CA SER A 172 11.04 -20.72 20.70
C SER A 172 9.56 -20.33 20.60
N ARG A 173 8.78 -20.60 21.64
CA ARG A 173 7.37 -20.19 21.75
C ARG A 173 7.18 -18.68 21.66
N ILE A 174 8.05 -17.86 22.27
CA ILE A 174 7.98 -16.40 22.13
C ILE A 174 8.15 -15.98 20.67
N LEU A 175 9.13 -16.56 19.96
CA LEU A 175 9.35 -16.24 18.54
C LEU A 175 8.20 -16.69 17.65
N THR A 176 7.59 -17.86 17.90
CA THR A 176 6.37 -18.30 17.22
C THR A 176 5.23 -17.30 17.45
N ILE A 177 4.94 -16.95 18.70
CA ILE A 177 3.87 -16.00 19.03
C ILE A 177 4.10 -14.61 18.40
N LEU A 178 5.35 -14.11 18.41
CA LEU A 178 5.68 -12.85 17.75
C LEU A 178 5.46 -12.91 16.23
N THR A 179 5.73 -14.06 15.61
CA THR A 179 5.52 -14.28 14.17
C THR A 179 4.02 -14.37 13.83
N ASP A 180 3.26 -15.11 14.64
CA ASP A 180 1.81 -15.28 14.45
C ASP A 180 1.07 -13.94 14.64
N LEU A 181 1.41 -13.17 15.69
CA LEU A 181 0.89 -11.82 15.89
C LEU A 181 1.29 -10.89 14.75
N GLU A 182 2.52 -10.98 14.25
CA GLU A 182 3.00 -10.12 13.17
C GLU A 182 2.29 -10.42 11.84
N PHE A 183 1.97 -11.68 11.56
CA PHE A 183 1.09 -12.05 10.46
C PHE A 183 -0.30 -11.41 10.60
N LEU A 184 -0.95 -11.55 11.77
CA LEU A 184 -2.31 -11.08 12.00
C LEU A 184 -2.45 -9.55 11.89
N VAL A 185 -1.50 -8.76 12.42
CA VAL A 185 -1.56 -7.28 12.39
C VAL A 185 -1.31 -6.66 11.02
N HIS A 186 -1.05 -7.44 9.96
CA HIS A 186 -1.11 -6.91 8.59
C HIS A 186 -2.54 -6.48 8.21
N GLN A 187 -3.56 -7.05 8.84
CA GLN A 187 -4.93 -6.58 8.69
C GLN A 187 -5.19 -5.36 9.58
N TYR A 188 -5.83 -4.35 9.00
CA TYR A 188 -6.07 -3.05 9.64
C TYR A 188 -6.77 -3.16 11.00
N ASP A 189 -7.84 -3.95 11.09
CA ASP A 189 -8.61 -4.12 12.32
C ASP A 189 -7.90 -4.97 13.37
N ASN A 190 -7.12 -5.97 12.96
CA ASN A 190 -6.27 -6.76 13.85
C ASN A 190 -5.17 -5.91 14.49
N ALA A 191 -4.55 -4.99 13.74
CA ALA A 191 -3.60 -4.03 14.30
C ALA A 191 -4.27 -3.09 15.32
N ASN A 192 -5.50 -2.64 15.03
CA ASN A 192 -6.29 -1.84 15.95
C ASN A 192 -6.64 -2.59 17.24
N GLU A 193 -7.01 -3.88 17.14
CA GLU A 193 -7.33 -4.71 18.30
C GLU A 193 -6.09 -5.05 19.12
N PHE A 194 -4.96 -5.36 18.48
CA PHE A 194 -3.68 -5.54 19.15
C PHE A 194 -3.27 -4.29 19.97
N VAL A 195 -3.54 -3.08 19.46
CA VAL A 195 -3.40 -1.82 20.22
C VAL A 195 -4.41 -1.73 21.37
N ASN A 196 -5.70 -1.99 21.13
CA ASN A 196 -6.74 -1.96 22.17
C ASN A 196 -6.38 -2.89 23.36
N LEU A 197 -5.76 -4.03 23.07
CA LEU A 197 -5.30 -5.04 24.05
C LEU A 197 -3.96 -4.68 24.73
N ASN A 198 -3.46 -3.46 24.55
CA ASN A 198 -2.21 -2.96 25.12
C ASN A 198 -0.95 -3.71 24.63
N GLY A 199 -0.99 -4.26 23.40
CA GLY A 199 0.08 -5.07 22.81
C GLY A 199 1.42 -4.33 22.66
N PHE A 200 1.39 -3.00 22.52
CA PHE A 200 2.60 -2.16 22.51
C PHE A 200 3.41 -2.29 23.81
N LYS A 201 2.75 -2.23 24.97
CA LYS A 201 3.41 -2.35 26.27
C LYS A 201 3.70 -3.80 26.63
N GLU A 202 2.69 -4.67 26.54
CA GLU A 202 2.75 -6.05 27.04
C GLU A 202 3.59 -6.98 26.16
N ILE A 203 3.66 -6.72 24.85
CA ILE A 203 4.41 -7.53 23.89
C ILE A 203 5.64 -6.76 23.40
N ILE A 204 5.46 -5.67 22.66
CA ILE A 204 6.56 -5.01 21.93
C ILE A 204 7.62 -4.47 22.91
N PHE A 205 7.28 -3.50 23.75
CA PHE A 205 8.26 -2.85 24.64
C PHE A 205 8.82 -3.79 25.71
N LYS A 206 8.03 -4.76 26.20
CA LYS A 206 8.51 -5.84 27.06
C LYS A 206 9.65 -6.62 26.38
N ASN A 207 9.45 -7.05 25.14
CA ASN A 207 10.41 -7.85 24.39
C ASN A 207 11.61 -7.06 23.84
N LEU A 208 11.49 -5.75 23.62
CA LEU A 208 12.63 -4.90 23.26
C LEU A 208 13.71 -4.81 24.36
N ASN A 209 13.35 -5.11 25.61
CA ASN A 209 14.30 -5.22 26.72
C ASN A 209 14.94 -6.62 26.86
N SER A 210 14.64 -7.55 25.95
CA SER A 210 15.23 -8.89 25.95
C SER A 210 16.71 -8.86 25.55
N SER A 211 17.52 -9.72 26.19
CA SER A 211 18.89 -9.99 25.76
C SER A 211 18.96 -10.77 24.44
N ASN A 212 17.87 -11.39 23.99
CA ASN A 212 17.83 -12.18 22.77
C ASN A 212 17.58 -11.29 21.53
N VAL A 213 18.57 -11.25 20.63
CA VAL A 213 18.54 -10.49 19.37
C VAL A 213 17.33 -10.84 18.49
N ASN A 214 16.97 -12.12 18.37
CA ASN A 214 15.83 -12.53 17.54
C ASN A 214 14.50 -12.02 18.13
N ILE A 215 14.34 -12.07 19.47
CA ILE A 215 13.13 -11.56 20.14
C ILE A 215 13.00 -10.04 19.92
N LYS A 216 14.09 -9.27 20.07
CA LYS A 216 14.10 -7.83 19.74
C LYS A 216 13.75 -7.59 18.27
N ARG A 217 14.37 -8.33 17.35
CA ARG A 217 14.18 -8.21 15.90
C ARG A 217 12.73 -8.47 15.47
N GLU A 218 12.10 -9.56 15.93
CA GLU A 218 10.71 -9.85 15.58
C GLU A 218 9.72 -8.91 16.28
N SER A 219 10.04 -8.40 17.47
CA SER A 219 9.23 -7.36 18.12
C SER A 219 9.24 -6.04 17.36
N LEU A 220 10.39 -5.65 16.78
CA LEU A 220 10.49 -4.51 15.88
C LEU A 220 9.80 -4.75 14.52
N LYS A 221 9.79 -6.01 14.04
CA LYS A 221 9.02 -6.41 12.85
C LYS A 221 7.52 -6.23 13.11
N LEU A 222 7.01 -6.83 14.20
CA LEU A 222 5.63 -6.72 14.67
C LEU A 222 5.18 -5.25 14.81
N LEU A 223 5.99 -4.41 15.44
CA LEU A 223 5.73 -2.97 15.53
C LEU A 223 5.58 -2.33 14.15
N GLY A 224 6.52 -2.60 13.24
CA GLY A 224 6.52 -2.02 11.89
C GLY A 224 5.33 -2.46 11.04
N SER A 225 4.91 -3.73 11.13
CA SER A 225 3.76 -4.23 10.39
C SER A 225 2.45 -3.65 10.96
N ALA A 226 2.31 -3.50 12.28
CA ALA A 226 1.11 -2.94 12.91
C ALA A 226 0.86 -1.45 12.60
N VAL A 227 1.91 -0.63 12.47
CA VAL A 227 1.79 0.81 12.17
C VAL A 227 1.57 1.10 10.68
N GLN A 228 1.83 0.13 9.79
CA GLN A 228 1.93 0.38 8.37
C GLN A 228 0.57 0.77 7.77
N ASN A 229 0.50 2.00 7.24
CA ASN A 229 -0.73 2.58 6.66
C ASN A 229 -1.94 2.62 7.61
N ASN A 230 -1.72 2.58 8.93
CA ASN A 230 -2.79 2.63 9.92
C ASN A 230 -2.63 3.85 10.84
N ALA A 231 -3.35 4.94 10.53
CA ALA A 231 -3.28 6.21 11.25
C ALA A 231 -3.60 6.08 12.76
N LYS A 232 -4.54 5.21 13.16
CA LYS A 232 -4.88 5.01 14.58
C LYS A 232 -3.69 4.37 15.32
N VAL A 233 -3.04 3.38 14.72
CA VAL A 233 -1.88 2.72 15.31
C VAL A 233 -0.63 3.59 15.26
N GLN A 234 -0.44 4.41 14.21
CA GLN A 234 0.60 5.44 14.13
C GLN A 234 0.47 6.49 15.26
N ILE A 235 -0.75 7.01 15.50
CA ILE A 235 -1.02 7.95 16.59
C ILE A 235 -0.69 7.31 17.94
N HIS A 236 -1.18 6.09 18.20
CA HIS A 236 -0.87 5.38 19.43
C HIS A 236 0.64 5.12 19.59
N ALA A 237 1.35 4.79 18.51
CA ALA A 237 2.81 4.61 18.53
C ALA A 237 3.55 5.90 18.90
N LEU A 238 3.07 7.05 18.43
CA LEU A 238 3.59 8.39 18.78
C LEU A 238 3.34 8.71 20.26
N GLU A 239 2.11 8.53 20.74
CA GLU A 239 1.71 8.74 22.15
C GLU A 239 2.52 7.88 23.12
N MET A 240 2.77 6.62 22.75
CA MET A 240 3.58 5.67 23.52
C MET A 240 5.09 5.92 23.43
N GLY A 241 5.54 7.00 22.78
CA GLY A 241 6.96 7.37 22.69
C GLY A 241 7.81 6.45 21.79
N SER A 242 7.20 5.65 20.91
CA SER A 242 7.90 4.61 20.13
C SER A 242 9.05 5.16 19.30
N ILE A 243 8.93 6.40 18.80
CA ILE A 243 9.98 7.06 18.00
C ILE A 243 11.30 7.15 18.78
N GLY A 244 11.27 7.58 20.04
CA GLY A 244 12.46 7.69 20.88
C GLY A 244 13.08 6.32 21.19
N VAL A 245 12.24 5.30 21.41
CA VAL A 245 12.68 3.90 21.59
C VAL A 245 13.38 3.39 20.33
N LEU A 246 12.82 3.64 19.15
CA LEU A 246 13.38 3.20 17.86
C LEU A 246 14.69 3.89 17.52
N ILE A 247 14.79 5.20 17.75
CA ILE A 247 16.04 5.96 17.58
C ILE A 247 17.12 5.43 18.54
N LYS A 248 16.76 5.11 19.79
CA LYS A 248 17.68 4.49 20.76
C LYS A 248 18.19 3.12 20.29
N GLN A 249 17.33 2.25 19.75
CA GLN A 249 17.76 0.97 19.16
C GLN A 249 18.73 1.20 17.99
N LEU A 250 18.42 2.14 17.08
CA LEU A 250 19.26 2.43 15.93
C LEU A 250 20.65 3.00 16.31
N ALA A 251 20.71 3.83 17.35
CA ALA A 251 21.93 4.44 17.84
C ALA A 251 22.82 3.49 18.66
N LEU A 252 22.22 2.63 19.51
CA LEU A 252 22.96 1.86 20.52
C LEU A 252 23.18 0.38 20.17
N ASP A 253 22.28 -0.27 19.43
CA ASP A 253 22.47 -1.69 19.10
C ASP A 253 23.56 -1.87 18.03
N THR A 254 24.42 -2.87 18.22
CA THR A 254 25.47 -3.24 17.26
C THR A 254 24.97 -4.15 16.14
N ASP A 255 23.81 -4.79 16.32
CA ASP A 255 23.25 -5.76 15.37
C ASP A 255 22.48 -5.07 14.24
N TYR A 256 22.94 -5.26 13.00
CA TYR A 256 22.34 -4.65 11.82
C TYR A 256 20.91 -5.15 11.53
N SER A 257 20.53 -6.35 11.98
CA SER A 257 19.18 -6.88 11.78
C SER A 257 18.17 -6.16 12.67
N ILE A 258 18.56 -5.79 13.91
CA ILE A 258 17.79 -4.92 14.81
C ILE A 258 17.63 -3.54 14.16
N LYS A 259 18.73 -2.89 13.75
CA LYS A 259 18.70 -1.57 13.09
C LYS A 259 17.79 -1.55 11.86
N ASN A 260 17.91 -2.56 10.99
CA ASN A 260 17.11 -2.72 9.79
C ASN A 260 15.60 -2.90 10.06
N ARG A 261 15.22 -3.47 11.22
CA ARG A 261 13.82 -3.52 11.68
C ARG A 261 13.38 -2.24 12.38
N ALA A 262 14.26 -1.56 13.12
CA ALA A 262 13.97 -0.26 13.71
C ALA A 262 13.68 0.80 12.63
N ILE A 263 14.45 0.82 11.54
CA ILE A 263 14.20 1.68 10.38
C ILE A 263 12.90 1.31 9.66
N PHE A 264 12.54 0.03 9.59
CA PHE A 264 11.24 -0.41 9.04
C PHE A 264 10.07 0.11 9.89
N ALA A 265 10.14 -0.02 11.21
CA ALA A 265 9.13 0.54 12.11
C ALA A 265 9.05 2.07 12.07
N LEU A 266 10.20 2.77 12.02
CA LEU A 266 10.23 4.23 11.80
C LEU A 266 9.58 4.60 10.46
N SER A 267 9.91 3.89 9.38
CA SER A 267 9.29 4.11 8.06
C SER A 267 7.76 4.00 8.12
N GLY A 268 7.22 3.02 8.84
CA GLY A 268 5.78 2.87 9.03
C GLY A 268 5.14 3.96 9.90
N ILE A 269 5.86 4.52 10.89
CA ILE A 269 5.35 5.60 11.76
C ILE A 269 5.40 6.99 11.09
N LEU A 270 6.41 7.26 10.26
CA LEU A 270 6.71 8.61 9.76
C LEU A 270 5.97 8.97 8.47
N ARG A 271 5.59 7.96 7.67
CA ARG A 271 4.92 8.17 6.38
C ARG A 271 3.49 8.66 6.58
N HIS A 272 3.12 9.65 5.78
CA HIS A 272 1.82 10.33 5.80
C HIS A 272 1.44 10.98 7.14
N PHE A 273 2.41 11.15 8.06
CA PHE A 273 2.17 11.67 9.41
C PHE A 273 3.18 12.77 9.80
N PRO A 274 2.93 14.04 9.41
CA PRO A 274 3.90 15.14 9.59
C PRO A 274 4.24 15.42 11.05
N ILE A 275 3.31 15.19 11.99
CA ILE A 275 3.58 15.36 13.43
C ILE A 275 4.60 14.33 13.94
N ALA A 276 4.55 13.09 13.45
CA ALA A 276 5.58 12.09 13.75
C ALA A 276 6.93 12.45 13.10
N GLN A 277 6.94 13.01 11.89
CA GLN A 277 8.16 13.52 11.25
C GLN A 277 8.81 14.64 12.08
N LEU A 278 8.02 15.61 12.56
CA LEU A 278 8.49 16.64 13.49
C LEU A 278 9.08 16.00 14.76
N LYS A 279 8.37 15.05 15.37
CA LYS A 279 8.84 14.40 16.61
C LYS A 279 10.11 13.58 16.42
N PHE A 280 10.30 12.96 15.26
CA PHE A 280 11.54 12.28 14.88
C PHE A 280 12.72 13.24 14.77
N ILE A 281 12.53 14.42 14.19
CA ILE A 281 13.56 15.47 14.13
C ILE A 281 13.89 16.00 15.53
N GLU A 282 12.90 16.23 16.38
CA GLU A 282 13.11 16.64 17.78
C GLU A 282 13.92 15.62 18.60
N ASN A 283 13.76 14.33 18.33
CA ASN A 283 14.51 13.24 18.98
C ASN A 283 15.89 12.98 18.31
N ALA A 284 16.44 13.96 17.59
CA ALA A 284 17.71 13.88 16.86
C ALA A 284 17.79 12.73 15.82
N GLY A 285 16.64 12.27 15.31
CA GLY A 285 16.56 11.14 14.38
C GLY A 285 17.37 11.34 13.09
N LEU A 286 17.42 12.56 12.56
CA LEU A 286 18.26 12.90 11.40
C LEU A 286 19.76 12.80 11.70
N SER A 287 20.19 13.09 12.93
CA SER A 287 21.59 12.91 13.34
C SER A 287 21.96 11.43 13.37
N VAL A 288 21.10 10.59 13.95
CA VAL A 288 21.32 9.14 14.01
C VAL A 288 21.28 8.50 12.61
N PHE A 289 20.45 9.00 11.69
CA PHE A 289 20.48 8.59 10.29
C PHE A 289 21.78 9.01 9.59
N ALA A 290 22.24 10.25 9.77
CA ALA A 290 23.51 10.73 9.24
C ALA A 290 24.70 9.90 9.75
N ASP A 291 24.75 9.60 11.05
CA ASP A 291 25.77 8.74 11.66
C ASP A 291 25.79 7.34 11.06
N GLU A 292 24.61 6.76 10.74
CA GLU A 292 24.53 5.43 10.13
C GLU A 292 24.93 5.44 8.65
N LEU A 293 24.61 6.53 7.92
CA LEU A 293 25.09 6.74 6.56
C LEU A 293 26.61 6.91 6.50
N ALA A 294 27.20 7.64 7.45
CA ALA A 294 28.64 7.89 7.56
C ALA A 294 29.47 6.61 7.78
N LYS A 295 28.90 5.57 8.42
CA LYS A 295 29.64 4.35 8.78
C LYS A 295 30.02 3.46 7.58
N GLN A 296 29.35 3.61 6.42
CA GLN A 296 29.61 2.86 5.17
C GLN A 296 29.63 1.31 5.26
N LYS A 297 29.15 0.71 6.35
CA LYS A 297 29.25 -0.75 6.61
C LYS A 297 28.10 -1.59 6.06
N ASN A 298 26.98 -1.00 5.67
CA ASN A 298 25.79 -1.76 5.29
C ASN A 298 24.91 -1.00 4.27
N MET A 299 25.12 -1.31 2.99
CA MET A 299 24.41 -0.65 1.89
C MET A 299 22.89 -0.75 1.99
N LYS A 300 22.37 -1.90 2.47
CA LYS A 300 20.93 -2.13 2.64
C LYS A 300 20.30 -1.21 3.69
N ILE A 301 21.04 -0.85 4.74
CA ILE A 301 20.61 0.14 5.73
C ILE A 301 20.68 1.55 5.13
N GLN A 302 21.78 1.87 4.44
CA GLN A 302 21.95 3.19 3.80
C GLN A 302 20.85 3.47 2.78
N LEU A 303 20.59 2.54 1.86
CA LEU A 303 19.50 2.63 0.88
C LEU A 303 18.14 2.81 1.55
N LYS A 304 17.81 2.04 2.60
CA LYS A 304 16.55 2.21 3.33
C LYS A 304 16.38 3.59 3.94
N ILE A 305 17.46 4.16 4.49
CA ILE A 305 17.47 5.50 5.05
C ILE A 305 17.29 6.55 3.95
N VAL A 306 18.01 6.41 2.83
CA VAL A 306 17.91 7.30 1.66
C VAL A 306 16.51 7.25 1.03
N THR A 307 15.96 6.06 0.77
CA THR A 307 14.59 5.87 0.27
C THR A 307 13.55 6.44 1.24
N LEU A 308 13.67 6.20 2.55
CA LEU A 308 12.74 6.77 3.52
C LEU A 308 12.72 8.31 3.44
N ILE A 309 13.88 8.98 3.46
CA ILE A 309 13.92 10.45 3.39
C ILE A 309 13.48 10.98 2.02
N ASN A 310 13.79 10.28 0.91
CA ASN A 310 13.22 10.58 -0.41
C ASN A 310 11.69 10.61 -0.35
N ASP A 311 11.09 9.57 0.22
CA ASP A 311 9.64 9.42 0.21
C ASP A 311 8.97 10.47 1.10
N LEU A 312 9.59 10.83 2.25
CA LEU A 312 9.13 11.97 3.05
C LEU A 312 9.26 13.29 2.27
N LEU A 313 10.33 13.52 1.50
CA LEU A 313 10.47 14.72 0.67
C LEU A 313 9.42 14.78 -0.46
N LEU A 314 9.07 13.63 -1.04
CA LEU A 314 7.99 13.53 -2.03
C LEU A 314 6.63 13.82 -1.40
N GLU A 315 6.32 13.30 -0.20
CA GLU A 315 5.10 13.69 0.53
C GLU A 315 5.00 15.21 0.73
N HIS A 316 6.10 15.86 1.14
CA HIS A 316 6.17 17.31 1.31
C HIS A 316 5.88 18.04 -0.01
N LYS A 317 6.45 17.57 -1.12
CA LYS A 317 6.22 18.13 -2.46
C LYS A 317 4.76 17.97 -2.89
N TYR A 318 4.20 16.76 -2.81
CA TYR A 318 2.82 16.51 -3.23
C TYR A 318 1.80 17.30 -2.38
N VAL A 319 2.06 17.52 -1.09
CA VAL A 319 1.20 18.38 -0.24
C VAL A 319 1.30 19.86 -0.58
N MET A 320 2.38 20.32 -1.24
CA MET A 320 2.43 21.68 -1.79
C MET A 320 1.68 21.80 -3.13
N GLU A 321 1.66 20.73 -3.93
CA GLU A 321 1.09 20.72 -5.29
C GLU A 321 -0.41 20.39 -5.32
N ASP A 322 -0.92 19.52 -4.43
CA ASP A 322 -2.34 19.16 -4.34
C ASP A 322 -3.13 20.17 -3.49
N ASN A 323 -3.89 21.06 -4.14
CA ASN A 323 -4.80 22.00 -3.50
C ASN A 323 -6.25 21.49 -3.30
N THR A 324 -6.54 20.23 -3.66
CA THR A 324 -7.91 19.70 -3.74
C THR A 324 -8.39 19.01 -2.46
N THR A 325 -7.46 18.56 -1.61
CA THR A 325 -7.76 17.78 -0.40
C THR A 325 -8.54 18.57 0.67
N THR A 326 -9.61 17.98 1.22
CA THR A 326 -10.30 18.47 2.43
C THR A 326 -9.32 18.66 3.59
N ASN A 327 -9.36 19.81 4.26
CA ASN A 327 -8.38 20.25 5.27
C ASN A 327 -6.95 20.53 4.74
N TYR A 328 -6.76 20.75 3.43
CA TYR A 328 -5.48 21.15 2.80
C TYR A 328 -4.68 22.18 3.61
N LYS A 329 -5.31 23.28 4.05
CA LYS A 329 -4.64 24.36 4.79
C LYS A 329 -3.95 23.87 6.07
N GLU A 330 -4.57 22.95 6.80
CA GLU A 330 -4.00 22.40 8.03
C GLU A 330 -2.94 21.34 7.73
N LYS A 331 -3.17 20.48 6.74
CA LYS A 331 -2.18 19.50 6.26
C LYS A 331 -0.89 20.23 5.82
N LEU A 332 -1.01 21.25 4.97
CA LEU A 332 0.09 22.09 4.52
C LEU A 332 0.80 22.79 5.69
N ARG A 333 0.06 23.32 6.67
CA ARG A 333 0.64 23.94 7.87
C ARG A 333 1.51 22.95 8.65
N GLN A 334 1.03 21.72 8.87
CA GLN A 334 1.77 20.68 9.59
C GLN A 334 3.03 20.24 8.83
N TYR A 335 2.93 19.99 7.53
CA TYR A 335 4.09 19.63 6.70
C TYR A 335 5.15 20.75 6.68
N ASN A 336 4.74 22.01 6.53
CA ASN A 336 5.65 23.16 6.58
C ASN A 336 6.38 23.31 7.93
N GLN A 337 5.75 22.96 9.05
CA GLN A 337 6.37 23.04 10.39
C GLN A 337 7.55 22.10 10.60
N VAL A 338 7.57 20.95 9.94
CA VAL A 338 8.70 20.00 9.99
C VAL A 338 9.97 20.63 9.39
N ASN A 339 9.80 21.47 8.36
CA ASN A 339 10.87 22.15 7.62
C ASN A 339 12.00 21.19 7.16
N MET A 340 11.61 20.07 6.55
CA MET A 340 12.51 18.94 6.24
C MET A 340 13.73 19.37 5.42
N LYS A 341 13.54 20.15 4.34
CA LYS A 341 14.61 20.60 3.44
C LYS A 341 15.73 21.35 4.18
N GLU A 342 15.41 22.31 5.04
CA GLU A 342 16.41 23.06 5.82
C GLU A 342 17.07 22.23 6.92
N LYS A 343 16.37 21.24 7.47
CA LYS A 343 16.95 20.31 8.45
C LYS A 343 17.97 19.38 7.79
N LEU A 344 17.67 18.84 6.61
CA LEU A 344 18.58 17.97 5.84
C LEU A 344 19.86 18.71 5.41
N LYS A 345 19.77 19.98 4.99
CA LYS A 345 20.95 20.82 4.71
C LYS A 345 21.93 20.87 5.90
N LYS A 346 21.41 21.04 7.13
CA LYS A 346 22.20 21.15 8.36
C LYS A 346 22.86 19.84 8.81
N HIS A 347 22.42 18.71 8.27
CA HIS A 347 22.98 17.38 8.56
C HIS A 347 23.82 16.82 7.40
N ASN A 348 24.31 17.66 6.48
CA ASN A 348 25.13 17.28 5.31
C ASN A 348 24.51 16.15 4.47
N TRP A 349 23.18 16.13 4.37
CA TRP A 349 22.46 15.03 3.72
C TRP A 349 22.87 14.80 2.25
N CYS A 350 23.20 15.88 1.56
CA CYS A 350 23.65 15.91 0.18
C CYS A 350 24.88 15.02 -0.05
N ASP A 351 25.89 15.13 0.82
CA ASP A 351 27.12 14.35 0.74
C ASP A 351 26.84 12.86 0.97
N TYR A 352 25.96 12.54 1.94
CA TYR A 352 25.61 11.15 2.21
C TYR A 352 24.86 10.48 1.05
N VAL A 353 23.90 11.17 0.41
CA VAL A 353 23.21 10.63 -0.78
C VAL A 353 24.17 10.45 -1.94
N ASN A 354 25.07 11.43 -2.18
CA ASN A 354 26.11 11.34 -3.20
C ASN A 354 27.04 10.13 -2.97
N ASN A 355 27.50 9.93 -1.73
CA ASN A 355 28.39 8.82 -1.37
C ASN A 355 27.68 7.46 -1.48
N VAL A 356 26.42 7.35 -1.07
CA VAL A 356 25.62 6.12 -1.24
C VAL A 356 25.45 5.80 -2.72
N PHE A 357 25.12 6.78 -3.56
CA PHE A 357 24.97 6.57 -5.00
C PHE A 357 26.27 6.11 -5.68
N GLN A 358 27.41 6.74 -5.38
CA GLN A 358 28.70 6.30 -5.93
C GLN A 358 29.05 4.88 -5.46
N ASN A 359 28.87 4.58 -4.17
CA ASN A 359 29.13 3.24 -3.64
C ASN A 359 28.24 2.17 -4.30
N VAL A 360 26.95 2.45 -4.54
CA VAL A 360 26.06 1.54 -5.29
C VAL A 360 26.58 1.31 -6.70
N PHE A 361 26.91 2.38 -7.41
CA PHE A 361 27.43 2.34 -8.79
C PHE A 361 28.77 1.58 -8.91
N GLU A 362 29.67 1.73 -7.93
CA GLU A 362 30.97 1.07 -7.88
C GLU A 362 30.89 -0.41 -7.47
N ILE A 363 29.91 -0.79 -6.62
CA ILE A 363 29.72 -2.18 -6.17
C ILE A 363 29.05 -3.03 -7.25
N ASP A 364 27.92 -2.58 -7.80
CA ASP A 364 27.23 -3.29 -8.88
C ASP A 364 26.42 -2.35 -9.78
N ILE A 365 26.95 -2.08 -10.98
CA ILE A 365 26.28 -1.32 -12.03
C ILE A 365 25.03 -2.02 -12.62
N ASN A 366 24.74 -3.26 -12.21
CA ASN A 366 23.55 -4.02 -12.58
C ASN A 366 22.47 -4.01 -11.49
N ASP A 367 22.75 -3.48 -10.30
CA ASP A 367 21.74 -3.28 -9.24
C ASP A 367 20.87 -2.05 -9.58
N HIS A 368 20.02 -2.23 -10.58
CA HIS A 368 19.16 -1.18 -11.13
C HIS A 368 18.14 -0.66 -10.12
N ASP A 369 17.65 -1.52 -9.21
CA ASP A 369 16.75 -1.15 -8.10
C ASP A 369 17.43 -0.21 -7.09
N SER A 370 18.67 -0.49 -6.69
CA SER A 370 19.44 0.42 -5.84
C SER A 370 19.84 1.71 -6.56
N ILE A 371 20.18 1.64 -7.85
CA ILE A 371 20.50 2.81 -8.69
C ILE A 371 19.26 3.72 -8.80
N GLU A 372 18.09 3.17 -9.11
CA GLU A 372 16.81 3.90 -9.21
C GLU A 372 16.48 4.66 -7.92
N LYS A 373 16.60 3.99 -6.77
CA LYS A 373 16.38 4.61 -5.45
C LYS A 373 17.32 5.78 -5.20
N CYS A 374 18.57 5.67 -5.64
CA CYS A 374 19.55 6.75 -5.54
C CYS A 374 19.25 7.90 -6.52
N LEU A 375 18.89 7.61 -7.77
CA LEU A 375 18.54 8.64 -8.76
C LEU A 375 17.31 9.44 -8.32
N ASN A 376 16.26 8.78 -7.84
CA ASN A 376 15.07 9.42 -7.28
C ASN A 376 15.41 10.28 -6.04
N ALA A 377 16.23 9.76 -5.12
CA ALA A 377 16.68 10.52 -3.96
C ALA A 377 17.52 11.75 -4.32
N ILE A 378 18.37 11.65 -5.35
CA ILE A 378 19.13 12.78 -5.90
C ILE A 378 18.14 13.83 -6.45
N ILE A 379 17.19 13.44 -7.30
CA ILE A 379 16.17 14.35 -7.87
C ILE A 379 15.41 15.09 -6.76
N SER A 380 14.95 14.39 -5.72
CA SER A 380 14.22 14.98 -4.58
C SER A 380 15.02 16.00 -3.76
N ILE A 381 16.36 15.94 -3.78
CA ILE A 381 17.23 16.86 -3.03
C ILE A 381 17.89 17.93 -3.89
N MET A 382 17.82 17.90 -5.22
CA MET A 382 18.59 18.78 -6.10
C MET A 382 18.36 20.28 -5.86
N ASP A 383 17.11 20.73 -5.72
CA ASP A 383 16.77 22.11 -5.35
C ASP A 383 17.32 22.53 -3.98
N THR A 384 17.52 21.55 -3.09
CA THR A 384 17.97 21.73 -1.70
C THR A 384 19.49 21.72 -1.62
N CYS A 385 20.13 20.83 -2.37
CA CYS A 385 21.56 20.51 -2.36
C CYS A 385 22.38 21.27 -3.41
N ASN A 386 21.88 22.45 -3.79
CA ASN A 386 22.27 23.29 -4.92
C ASN A 386 23.80 23.48 -5.15
N VAL A 387 24.66 23.29 -4.15
CA VAL A 387 26.12 23.55 -4.20
C VAL A 387 26.97 22.27 -4.09
N ILE A 388 26.38 21.12 -3.71
CA ILE A 388 27.14 19.95 -3.20
C ILE A 388 27.19 18.76 -4.18
N ILE A 389 26.37 18.75 -5.24
CA ILE A 389 26.37 17.63 -6.19
C ILE A 389 27.56 17.76 -7.15
N SER A 390 28.66 17.10 -6.78
CA SER A 390 29.97 17.18 -7.44
C SER A 390 29.96 16.78 -8.92
N THR A 391 30.97 17.24 -9.66
CA THR A 391 31.24 16.83 -11.05
C THR A 391 31.28 15.31 -11.22
N ASN A 392 31.84 14.59 -10.24
CA ASN A 392 31.90 13.12 -10.24
C ASN A 392 30.48 12.47 -10.31
N ILE A 393 29.47 13.07 -9.67
CA ILE A 393 28.08 12.58 -9.77
C ILE A 393 27.56 12.78 -11.20
N LYS A 394 27.79 13.95 -11.80
CA LYS A 394 27.40 14.23 -13.19
C LYS A 394 28.04 13.22 -14.16
N ASP A 395 29.32 12.91 -13.99
CA ASP A 395 30.04 11.94 -14.81
C ASP A 395 29.51 10.51 -14.64
N THR A 396 29.19 10.10 -13.40
CA THR A 396 28.54 8.81 -13.12
C THR A 396 27.15 8.72 -13.77
N VAL A 397 26.32 9.77 -13.69
CA VAL A 397 25.01 9.78 -14.36
C VAL A 397 25.15 9.79 -15.89
N ILE A 398 26.18 10.43 -16.47
CA ILE A 398 26.45 10.36 -17.93
C ILE A 398 26.83 8.94 -18.36
N LYS A 399 27.64 8.22 -17.57
CA LYS A 399 27.96 6.80 -17.80
C LYS A 399 26.70 5.93 -17.75
N LEU A 400 25.84 6.11 -16.74
CA LEU A 400 24.55 5.41 -16.63
C LEU A 400 23.61 5.74 -17.79
N GLN A 401 23.49 7.01 -18.19
CA GLN A 401 22.68 7.42 -19.34
C GLN A 401 23.12 6.71 -20.62
N SER A 402 24.44 6.55 -20.81
CA SER A 402 25.02 5.86 -21.96
C SER A 402 24.78 4.35 -21.89
N ARG A 403 24.85 3.76 -20.68
CA ARG A 403 24.52 2.35 -20.41
C ARG A 403 23.05 2.04 -20.69
N TYR A 404 22.11 2.80 -20.15
CA TYR A 404 20.68 2.55 -20.38
C TYR A 404 20.28 2.74 -21.84
N LYS A 405 20.87 3.72 -22.57
CA LYS A 405 20.73 3.81 -24.03
C LYS A 405 21.18 2.51 -24.74
N HIS A 406 22.32 1.93 -24.35
CA HIS A 406 22.79 0.67 -24.93
C HIS A 406 21.88 -0.51 -24.59
N LEU A 407 21.41 -0.62 -23.33
CA LEU A 407 20.50 -1.68 -22.90
C LEU A 407 19.19 -1.64 -23.69
N ILE A 408 18.55 -0.47 -23.81
CA ILE A 408 17.36 -0.26 -24.64
C ILE A 408 17.61 -0.70 -26.09
N LEU A 409 18.74 -0.30 -26.70
CA LEU A 409 19.13 -0.72 -28.06
C LEU A 409 19.51 -2.21 -28.19
N THR A 410 19.66 -2.94 -27.08
CA THR A 410 19.90 -4.38 -27.07
C THR A 410 18.57 -5.11 -27.05
N GLU A 411 17.65 -4.73 -26.15
CA GLU A 411 16.28 -5.26 -26.12
C GLU A 411 15.52 -4.98 -27.43
N ASP A 412 15.70 -3.80 -28.03
CA ASP A 412 15.01 -3.39 -29.25
C ASP A 412 15.45 -4.18 -30.50
N LYS A 413 16.63 -4.81 -30.48
CA LYS A 413 17.13 -5.65 -31.58
C LYS A 413 16.64 -7.09 -31.52
N ASN A 414 16.16 -7.53 -30.37
CA ASN A 414 15.66 -8.88 -30.14
C ASN A 414 14.14 -8.91 -30.40
N GLU A 415 13.70 -8.54 -31.61
CA GLU A 415 12.27 -8.36 -31.92
C GLU A 415 11.41 -9.60 -31.58
N ASP A 416 11.96 -10.81 -31.71
CA ASP A 416 11.30 -12.09 -31.39
C ASP A 416 11.24 -12.40 -29.87
N GLU A 417 12.04 -11.74 -29.02
CA GLU A 417 12.13 -11.97 -27.56
C GLU A 417 11.96 -10.67 -26.74
N LYS A 418 11.39 -9.61 -27.32
CA LYS A 418 11.33 -8.27 -26.72
C LYS A 418 10.42 -8.23 -25.47
N ASP A 419 11.02 -8.19 -24.29
CA ASP A 419 10.29 -7.91 -23.04
C ASP A 419 9.98 -6.42 -22.90
N GLU A 420 8.73 -6.06 -23.19
CA GLU A 420 8.20 -4.71 -23.07
C GLU A 420 8.34 -4.13 -21.64
N THR A 421 8.32 -4.99 -20.61
CA THR A 421 8.51 -4.59 -19.21
C THR A 421 9.93 -4.11 -18.97
N ILE A 422 10.93 -4.87 -19.44
CA ILE A 422 12.35 -4.55 -19.31
C ILE A 422 12.70 -3.31 -20.14
N PHE A 423 12.17 -3.22 -21.36
CA PHE A 423 12.32 -2.05 -22.22
C PHE A 423 11.78 -0.76 -21.57
N ASN A 424 10.56 -0.82 -21.02
CA ASN A 424 9.95 0.32 -20.31
C ASN A 424 10.72 0.67 -19.03
N TYR A 425 11.24 -0.33 -18.32
CA TYR A 425 12.06 -0.13 -17.12
C TYR A 425 13.38 0.61 -17.42
N TYR A 426 14.16 0.15 -18.40
CA TYR A 426 15.38 0.87 -18.80
C TYR A 426 15.08 2.27 -19.37
N THR A 427 13.94 2.44 -20.03
CA THR A 427 13.47 3.75 -20.50
C THR A 427 13.17 4.69 -19.33
N HIS A 428 12.54 4.20 -18.25
CA HIS A 428 12.33 4.97 -17.02
C HIS A 428 13.66 5.41 -16.39
N LEU A 429 14.62 4.50 -16.22
CA LEU A 429 15.94 4.81 -15.66
C LEU A 429 16.72 5.82 -16.51
N LEU A 430 16.58 5.73 -17.84
CA LEU A 430 17.13 6.72 -18.77
C LEU A 430 16.49 8.11 -18.59
N ILE A 431 15.19 8.19 -18.32
CA ILE A 431 14.49 9.46 -18.04
C ILE A 431 15.01 10.08 -16.73
N LEU A 432 15.16 9.31 -15.66
CA LEU A 432 15.75 9.81 -14.40
C LEU A 432 17.17 10.38 -14.62
N CYS A 433 18.01 9.67 -15.38
CA CYS A 433 19.34 10.14 -15.74
C CYS A 433 19.31 11.45 -16.56
N ARG A 434 18.34 11.62 -17.48
CA ARG A 434 18.16 12.85 -18.26
C ARG A 434 17.75 14.03 -17.39
N GLN A 435 16.74 13.86 -16.53
CA GLN A 435 16.28 14.91 -15.61
C GLN A 435 17.43 15.46 -14.76
N ILE A 436 18.29 14.58 -14.24
CA ILE A 436 19.46 15.00 -13.46
C ILE A 436 20.45 15.80 -14.31
N ILE A 437 20.78 15.33 -15.51
CA ILE A 437 21.72 15.99 -16.43
C ILE A 437 21.18 17.34 -16.93
N GLU A 438 19.88 17.44 -17.22
CA GLU A 438 19.20 18.66 -17.67
C GLU A 438 19.25 19.74 -16.60
N TYR A 439 18.97 19.40 -15.34
CA TYR A 439 19.09 20.34 -14.21
C TYR A 439 20.52 20.89 -14.07
N PHE A 440 21.54 20.04 -14.15
CA PHE A 440 22.93 20.50 -14.14
C PHE A 440 23.18 21.49 -15.30
N ASN A 441 22.79 21.12 -16.52
CA ASN A 441 23.06 21.93 -17.70
C ASN A 441 22.28 23.25 -17.71
N TYR A 442 21.07 23.28 -17.15
CA TYR A 442 20.32 24.52 -16.92
C TYR A 442 21.06 25.41 -15.95
N LYS A 443 21.48 24.88 -14.80
CA LYS A 443 22.14 25.67 -13.75
C LYS A 443 23.46 26.30 -14.19
N TYR A 444 24.35 25.54 -14.83
CA TYR A 444 25.62 26.08 -15.36
C TYR A 444 25.45 27.17 -16.44
N LYS A 445 24.23 27.34 -16.99
CA LYS A 445 23.90 28.40 -17.96
C LYS A 445 23.44 29.72 -17.33
N PHE A 446 23.24 29.76 -16.01
CA PHE A 446 22.88 30.97 -15.24
C PHE A 446 23.93 31.36 -14.18
N GLU A 447 25.03 30.62 -14.08
CA GLU A 447 26.21 30.94 -13.24
C GLU A 447 27.41 31.45 -14.07
N LEU A 448 27.21 31.65 -15.39
CA LEU A 448 28.09 32.29 -16.37
C LEU A 448 27.39 33.51 -16.98
#